data_AF-A0A353R7F6-F1
#
_entry.id   AF-A0A353R7F6-F1
#
_cell.length_a   1.000
_cell.length_b   1.000
_cell.length_c   1.000
_cell.angle_alpha   90.00
_cell.angle_beta   90.00
_cell.angle_gamma   90.00
#
_symmetry.space_group_name_H-M   'P 1'
#
loop_
_entity.id
_entity.type
_entity.pdbx_description
1 polymer ?
#
loop_
_entity_poly.entity_id
_entity_poly.type
_entity_poly.pdbx_seq_one_letter_code
_entity_poly.pdbx_strand_id
1 'polypeptide(L)'
;MEGYQKPGRKLAIVLGIFVVLAIVGIIRWNSLKDQNGAGRKRLGREWSKLELILDQIQNNYVDSVDVSSFIEKTLPTIMEELDPHSIYLPPDELRTADEELRGN
;
A
#
# COMPACT_ATOMS: atom_id res chain seq x y z
N MET A 1 10.23 -19.18 48.88
CA MET A 1 10.01 -20.20 47.83
C MET A 1 8.50 -20.37 47.70
N GLU A 2 7.87 -19.65 46.77
CA GLU A 2 6.41 -19.62 46.61
C GLU A 2 5.91 -20.95 46.05
N GLY A 3 5.04 -21.62 46.81
CA GLY A 3 4.45 -22.89 46.43
C GLY A 3 3.40 -22.69 45.35
N TYR A 4 3.66 -23.22 44.16
CA TYR A 4 2.67 -23.32 43.09
C TYR A 4 1.57 -24.30 43.50
N GLN A 5 0.45 -23.76 43.99
CA GLN A 5 -0.72 -24.55 44.34
C GLN A 5 -1.41 -25.00 43.05
N LYS A 6 -1.41 -26.33 42.81
CA LYS A 6 -1.95 -26.94 41.60
C LYS A 6 -3.43 -26.54 41.42
N PRO A 7 -3.81 -25.93 40.28
CA PRO A 7 -5.20 -25.56 40.06
C PRO A 7 -6.07 -26.81 40.05
N GLY A 8 -7.24 -26.75 40.71
CA GLY A 8 -8.18 -27.86 40.71
C GLY A 8 -8.54 -28.26 39.28
N ARG A 9 -8.69 -29.56 39.02
CA ARG A 9 -8.92 -30.12 37.66
C ARG A 9 -10.02 -29.41 36.87
N LYS A 10 -11.05 -28.91 37.56
CA LYS A 10 -12.16 -28.14 36.96
C LYS A 10 -11.69 -26.75 36.46
N LEU A 11 -10.83 -26.07 37.21
CA LEU A 11 -10.26 -24.77 36.83
C LEU A 11 -9.39 -24.90 35.58
N ALA A 12 -8.57 -25.96 35.49
CA ALA A 12 -7.73 -26.21 34.32
C ALA A 12 -8.56 -26.44 33.04
N ILE A 13 -9.69 -27.16 33.15
CA ILE A 13 -10.60 -27.40 32.02
C ILE A 13 -11.27 -26.09 31.57
N VAL A 14 -11.75 -25.27 32.51
CA VAL A 14 -12.38 -23.99 32.19
C VAL A 14 -11.40 -23.04 31.50
N LEU A 15 -10.16 -22.95 31.99
CA LEU A 15 -9.12 -22.14 31.36
C LEU A 15 -8.78 -22.63 29.94
N GLY A 16 -8.72 -23.94 29.72
CA GLY A 16 -8.51 -24.51 28.39
C GLY A 16 -9.60 -24.12 27.39
N ILE A 17 -10.87 -24.16 27.81
CA ILE A 17 -12.01 -23.77 26.96
C ILE A 17 -11.93 -22.28 26.59
N PHE A 18 -11.59 -21.41 27.54
CA PHE A 18 -11.42 -19.98 27.27
C PHE A 18 -10.31 -19.69 26.25
N VAL A 19 -9.18 -20.42 26.33
CA VAL A 19 -8.08 -20.27 25.36
C VAL A 19 -8.52 -20.69 23.97
N VAL A 20 -9.25 -21.80 23.84
CA VAL A 20 -9.76 -22.27 22.53
C VAL A 20 -10.75 -21.26 21.94
N LEU A 21 -11.67 -20.71 22.75
CA LEU A 21 -12.61 -19.69 22.29
C LEU A 21 -11.92 -18.39 21.87
N ALA A 22 -10.86 -17.99 22.58
CA ALA A 22 -10.05 -16.83 22.20
C ALA A 22 -9.36 -17.04 20.85
N ILE A 23 -8.77 -18.22 20.62
CA ILE A 23 -8.11 -18.56 19.34
C ILE A 23 -9.12 -18.54 18.19
N VAL A 24 -10.30 -19.15 18.38
CA VAL A 24 -11.37 -19.15 17.37
C VAL A 24 -11.87 -17.72 17.10
N GLY A 25 -12.02 -16.90 18.14
CA GLY A 25 -12.40 -15.49 18.02
C GLY A 25 -11.39 -14.68 17.21
N ILE A 26 -10.09 -14.87 17.45
CA ILE A 26 -9.00 -14.20 16.71
C ILE A 26 -9.03 -14.58 15.22
N ILE A 27 -9.19 -15.88 14.92
CA ILE A 27 -9.27 -16.37 13.52
C ILE A 27 -10.48 -15.75 12.81
N ARG A 28 -11.65 -15.74 13.46
CA ARG A 28 -12.89 -15.19 12.87
C ARG A 28 -12.82 -13.67 12.70
N TRP A 29 -12.17 -12.96 13.62
CA TRP A 29 -11.96 -11.51 13.57
C TRP A 29 -11.04 -11.12 12.40
N ASN A 30 -9.93 -11.84 12.21
CA ASN A 30 -9.01 -11.58 11.10
C ASN A 30 -9.71 -11.73 9.73
N SER A 31 -10.54 -12.78 9.59
CA SER A 31 -11.30 -13.04 8.37
C SER A 31 -12.37 -11.97 8.05
N LEU A 32 -12.90 -11.26 9.05
CA LEU A 32 -13.83 -10.13 8.84
C LEU A 32 -13.12 -8.86 8.38
N LYS A 33 -11.90 -8.62 8.86
CA LYS A 33 -11.11 -7.44 8.50
C LYS A 33 -10.68 -7.45 7.03
N ASP A 34 -10.53 -8.63 6.43
CA ASP A 34 -10.18 -8.81 5.01
C ASP A 34 -11.32 -8.46 4.03
N GLN A 35 -12.57 -8.34 4.49
CA GLN A 35 -13.71 -8.04 3.61
C GLN A 35 -13.85 -6.54 3.28
N ASN A 36 -13.21 -5.65 4.06
CA ASN A 36 -13.14 -4.21 3.75
C ASN A 36 -12.15 -3.87 2.61
N GLY A 37 -11.46 -4.88 2.04
CA GLY A 37 -10.48 -4.71 0.96
C GLY A 37 -11.03 -4.89 -0.46
N ALA A 38 -12.30 -5.29 -0.64
CA ALA A 38 -12.82 -5.68 -1.96
C ALA A 38 -12.83 -4.52 -2.99
N GLY A 39 -13.07 -3.29 -2.57
CA GLY A 39 -12.95 -2.09 -3.42
C GLY A 39 -11.51 -1.68 -3.73
N ARG A 40 -10.59 -1.86 -2.77
CA ARG A 40 -9.14 -1.65 -2.97
C ARG A 40 -8.50 -2.69 -3.90
N LYS A 41 -9.06 -3.90 -4.00
CA LYS A 41 -8.54 -4.98 -4.86
C LYS A 41 -8.76 -4.75 -6.36
N ARG A 42 -9.65 -3.84 -6.78
CA ARG A 42 -9.83 -3.50 -8.21
C ARG A 42 -8.87 -2.41 -8.64
N LEU A 43 -8.87 -1.27 -7.96
CA LEU A 43 -7.89 -0.20 -8.21
C LEU A 43 -6.45 -0.73 -7.99
N GLY A 44 -6.20 -1.44 -6.90
CA GLY A 44 -4.89 -2.03 -6.63
C GLY A 44 -4.41 -3.03 -7.68
N ARG A 45 -5.30 -3.62 -8.51
CA ARG A 45 -4.88 -4.59 -9.55
C ARG A 45 -4.31 -3.91 -10.78
N GLU A 46 -4.90 -2.82 -11.23
CA GLU A 46 -4.39 -2.06 -12.39
C GLU A 46 -3.15 -1.25 -12.01
N TRP A 47 -3.18 -0.58 -10.86
CA TRP A 47 -1.99 0.07 -10.30
C TRP A 47 -0.84 -0.93 -10.05
N SER A 48 -1.16 -2.16 -9.60
CA SER A 48 -0.14 -3.21 -9.46
C SER A 48 0.50 -3.63 -10.78
N LYS A 49 -0.18 -3.45 -11.93
CA LYS A 49 0.39 -3.78 -13.24
C LYS A 49 1.45 -2.76 -13.64
N LEU A 50 1.19 -1.46 -13.45
CA LEU A 50 2.17 -0.41 -13.71
C LEU A 50 3.37 -0.54 -12.77
N GLU A 51 3.12 -0.73 -11.48
CA GLU A 51 4.16 -0.94 -10.46
C GLU A 51 5.02 -2.17 -10.78
N LEU A 52 4.40 -3.29 -11.17
CA LEU A 52 5.12 -4.48 -11.60
C LEU A 52 6.01 -4.21 -12.82
N ILE A 53 5.50 -3.50 -13.83
CA ILE A 53 6.29 -3.20 -15.04
C ILE A 53 7.48 -2.31 -14.68
N LEU A 54 7.29 -1.28 -13.86
CA LEU A 54 8.38 -0.40 -13.41
C LEU A 54 9.43 -1.17 -12.60
N ASP A 55 9.00 -2.06 -11.70
CA ASP A 55 9.89 -2.95 -10.96
C ASP A 55 10.68 -3.89 -11.88
N GLN A 56 10.01 -4.46 -12.90
CA GLN A 56 10.67 -5.33 -13.87
C GLN A 56 11.69 -4.57 -14.72
N ILE A 57 11.38 -3.35 -15.15
CA ILE A 57 12.32 -2.49 -15.88
C ILE A 57 13.51 -2.14 -14.99
N GLN A 58 13.28 -1.77 -13.73
CA GLN A 58 14.36 -1.40 -12.81
C GLN A 58 15.31 -2.56 -12.52
N ASN A 59 14.79 -3.78 -12.35
CA ASN A 59 15.56 -4.91 -11.84
C ASN A 59 16.06 -5.87 -12.94
N ASN A 60 15.42 -5.90 -14.11
CA ASN A 60 15.69 -6.91 -15.14
C ASN A 60 16.06 -6.32 -16.50
N TYR A 61 16.08 -5.00 -16.65
CA TYR A 61 16.59 -4.39 -17.89
C TYR A 61 18.12 -4.48 -17.95
N VAL A 62 18.65 -4.68 -19.15
CA VAL A 62 20.10 -4.91 -19.36
C VAL A 62 20.92 -3.66 -19.03
N ASP A 63 20.37 -2.49 -19.34
CA ASP A 63 21.00 -1.20 -19.07
C ASP A 63 20.42 -0.57 -17.81
N SER A 64 21.23 0.24 -17.11
CA SER A 64 20.74 1.01 -15.96
C SER A 64 19.69 2.02 -16.42
N VAL A 65 18.49 1.93 -15.86
CA VAL A 65 17.41 2.89 -16.10
C VAL A 65 17.24 3.78 -14.87
N ASP A 66 17.30 5.10 -15.07
CA ASP A 66 16.85 6.06 -14.07
C ASP A 66 15.32 6.15 -14.12
N VAL A 67 14.67 5.43 -13.20
CA VAL A 67 13.21 5.38 -13.09
C VAL A 67 12.62 6.77 -12.85
N SER A 68 13.31 7.65 -12.12
CA SER A 68 12.81 9.01 -11.84
C SER A 68 12.76 9.84 -13.12
N SER A 69 13.84 9.85 -13.90
CA SER A 69 13.87 10.51 -15.21
C SER A 69 12.88 9.91 -16.20
N PHE A 70 12.68 8.59 -16.15
CA PHE A 70 11.71 7.91 -17.01
C PHE A 70 10.27 8.33 -16.70
N ILE A 71 9.89 8.43 -15.42
CA ILE A 71 8.58 8.90 -15.00
C ILE A 71 8.34 10.35 -15.48
N GLU A 72 9.28 11.25 -15.22
CA GLU A 72 9.18 12.67 -15.63
C GLU A 72 8.96 12.83 -17.15
N LYS A 73 9.63 12.00 -17.96
CA LYS A 73 9.46 11.99 -19.43
C LYS A 73 8.12 11.40 -19.87
N THR A 74 7.50 10.55 -19.06
CA THR A 74 6.27 9.83 -19.42
C THR A 74 5.01 10.59 -18.98
N LEU A 75 5.10 11.40 -17.91
CA LEU A 75 3.98 12.16 -17.38
C LEU A 75 3.27 13.07 -18.41
N PRO A 76 3.97 13.84 -19.27
CA PRO A 76 3.31 14.63 -20.31
C PRO A 76 2.43 13.79 -21.24
N THR A 77 2.93 12.62 -21.67
CA THR A 77 2.18 11.70 -22.55
C THR A 77 0.95 11.10 -21.85
N ILE A 78 1.06 10.76 -20.56
CA ILE A 78 -0.09 10.27 -19.79
C ILE A 78 -1.15 11.37 -19.64
N MET A 79 -0.74 12.62 -19.42
CA MET A 79 -1.65 13.76 -19.31
C MET A 79 -2.35 14.08 -20.63
N GLU A 80 -1.63 14.05 -21.75
CA GLU A 80 -2.19 14.28 -23.09
C GLU A 80 -3.30 13.27 -23.44
N GLU A 81 -3.12 12.00 -23.08
CA GLU A 81 -4.13 10.95 -23.30
C GLU A 81 -5.37 11.14 -22.42
N LEU A 82 -5.22 11.73 -21.23
CA LEU A 82 -6.33 11.98 -20.32
C LEU A 82 -7.14 13.21 -20.72
N ASP A 83 -6.44 14.27 -21.15
CA ASP A 83 -7.03 15.52 -21.61
C ASP A 83 -6.00 16.31 -22.45
N PRO A 84 -6.29 16.65 -23.73
CA PRO A 84 -5.36 17.37 -24.61
C PRO A 84 -5.05 18.80 -24.16
N HIS A 85 -5.82 19.34 -23.21
CA HIS A 85 -5.57 20.66 -22.62
C HIS A 85 -4.84 20.60 -21.28
N SER A 86 -4.64 19.41 -20.73
CA SER A 86 -3.87 19.21 -19.51
C SER A 86 -2.38 19.12 -19.84
N ILE A 87 -1.57 19.95 -19.16
CA ILE A 87 -0.12 19.92 -19.25
C ILE A 87 0.46 19.46 -17.92
N TYR A 88 1.49 18.62 -17.96
CA TYR A 88 2.31 18.36 -16.79
C TYR A 88 3.20 19.58 -16.54
N LEU A 89 3.21 20.09 -15.30
CA LEU A 89 4.01 21.25 -14.91
C LEU A 89 5.14 20.79 -13.97
N PRO A 90 6.39 20.70 -14.45
CA PRO A 90 7.52 20.27 -13.64
C PRO A 90 7.77 21.18 -12.43
N PRO A 91 8.39 20.67 -11.35
CA PRO A 91 8.71 21.46 -10.15
C PRO A 91 9.50 22.76 -10.43
N ASP A 92 10.43 22.74 -11.38
CA ASP A 92 11.23 23.91 -11.74
C ASP A 92 10.38 24.99 -12.41
N GLU A 93 9.47 24.60 -13.30
CA GLU A 93 8.54 25.50 -13.99
C GLU A 93 7.47 26.03 -13.04
N LEU A 94 6.99 25.20 -12.10
CA LEU A 94 6.09 25.62 -11.01
C LEU A 94 6.68 26.78 -10.22
N ARG A 95 7.96 26.67 -9.82
CA ARG A 95 8.62 27.72 -9.04
C ARG A 95 8.72 29.03 -9.82
N THR A 96 9.08 28.97 -11.09
CA THR A 96 9.15 30.16 -11.95
C THR A 96 7.77 30.79 -12.15
N ALA A 97 6.73 30.00 -12.39
CA ALA A 97 5.36 30.50 -12.53
C ALA A 97 4.87 31.16 -11.23
N ASP A 98 5.14 30.56 -10.07
CA ASP A 98 4.80 31.15 -8.77
C ASP A 98 5.56 32.46 -8.51
N GLU A 99 6.83 32.55 -8.92
CA GLU A 99 7.64 33.78 -8.81
C GLU A 99 7.06 34.91 -9.69
N GLU A 100 6.63 34.61 -10.91
CA GLU A 100 5.94 35.55 -11.80
C GLU A 100 4.60 36.02 -11.22
N LEU A 101 3.83 35.12 -10.62
CA LEU A 101 2.53 35.43 -10.00
C LEU A 101 2.65 36.25 -8.71
N ARG A 102 3.75 36.10 -7.96
CA ARG A 102 4.02 36.83 -6.71
C ARG A 102 4.76 38.15 -6.93
N GLY A 103 5.33 38.35 -8.12
CA GLY A 103 6.07 39.55 -8.51
C GLY A 103 5.21 40.69 -9.10
N ASN A 104 3.91 40.46 -9.28
CA ASN A 104 2.88 41.48 -9.56
C ASN A 104 2.07 41.81 -8.29
#